data_AF-A0A932PYZ4-F1
#
_entry.id   AF-A0A932PYZ4-F1
#
_cell.length_a   1.000
_cell.length_b   1.000
_cell.length_c   1.000
_cell.angle_alpha   90.00
_cell.angle_beta   90.00
_cell.angle_gamma   90.00
#
_symmetry.space_group_name_H-M   'P 1'
#
loop_
_entity.id
_entity.type
_entity.pdbx_description
1 polymer ?
#
loop_
_entity_poly.entity_id
_entity_poly.type
_entity_poly.pdbx_seq_one_letter_code
_entity_poly.pdbx_strand_id
1 'polypeptide(L)' 'GAKNLALAKAWYDWSLDPATQELRPKYTSYQAPTVKGAKASRPELLQVKLINYDFQKCGDTKDAFLKRFEVEVANRDVAK' A
#
# COMPACT_ATOMS: atom_id res chain seq x y z
N GLY A 1 17.64 -8.69 -10.24
CA GLY A 1 18.20 -9.15 -8.95
C GLY A 1 18.72 -7.95 -8.17
N ALA A 2 18.51 -7.91 -6.86
CA ALA A 2 18.99 -6.80 -6.03
C ALA A 2 20.53 -6.74 -6.02
N LYS A 3 21.10 -5.56 -6.31
CA LYS A 3 22.57 -5.36 -6.37
C LYS A 3 23.26 -5.56 -5.01
N ASN A 4 22.56 -5.26 -3.91
CA ASN A 4 23.04 -5.40 -2.53
C ASN A 4 22.03 -6.23 -1.72
N LEU A 5 22.01 -7.54 -1.91
CA LEU A 5 20.99 -8.42 -1.32
C LEU A 5 20.98 -8.38 0.22
N ALA A 6 22.15 -8.33 0.86
CA ALA A 6 22.26 -8.29 2.31
C ALA A 6 21.61 -7.02 2.90
N LEU A 7 21.92 -5.85 2.32
CA LEU A 7 21.32 -4.58 2.76
C LEU A 7 19.82 -4.52 2.46
N ALA A 8 19.37 -5.10 1.35
CA ALA A 8 17.94 -5.18 1.04
C ALA A 8 17.16 -6.01 2.08
N LYS A 9 17.74 -7.12 2.55
CA LYS A 9 17.16 -7.92 3.64
C LYS A 9 17.13 -7.16 4.96
N ALA A 10 18.25 -6.55 5.34
CA ALA A 10 18.31 -5.75 6.57
C ALA A 10 17.28 -4.60 6.59
N TRP A 11 17.09 -3.92 5.46
CA TRP A 11 16.07 -2.89 5.32
C TRP A 11 14.65 -3.46 5.43
N TYR A 12 14.39 -4.61 4.81
CA TYR A 12 13.10 -5.28 4.87
C TYR A 12 12.75 -5.67 6.31
N ASP A 13 13.68 -6.30 7.04
CA ASP A 13 13.49 -6.69 8.43
C ASP A 13 13.24 -5.46 9.32
N TRP A 14 14.03 -4.39 9.13
CA TRP A 14 13.81 -3.13 9.83
C TRP A 14 12.43 -2.52 9.53
N SER A 15 11.96 -2.59 8.28
CA SER A 15 10.65 -2.05 7.87
C SER A 15 9.46 -2.78 8.50
N LEU A 16 9.67 -4.03 8.94
CA LEU A 16 8.69 -4.87 9.62
C LEU A 16 8.79 -4.83 11.15
N ASP A 17 9.75 -4.10 11.71
CA ASP A 17 9.82 -3.85 13.15
C ASP A 17 8.65 -2.94 13.58
N PRO A 18 7.89 -3.30 14.63
CA PRO A 18 6.86 -2.44 15.20
C PRO A 18 7.32 -1.00 15.49
N ALA A 19 8.50 -0.85 16.09
CA ALA A 19 9.04 0.46 16.45
C ALA A 19 9.30 1.31 15.19
N THR A 20 9.72 0.69 14.09
CA THR A 20 9.90 1.37 12.81
C THR A 20 8.58 1.88 12.24
N GLN A 21 7.51 1.07 12.30
CA GLN A 21 6.20 1.51 11.81
C GLN A 21 5.62 2.65 12.66
N GLU A 22 5.95 2.68 13.95
CA GLU A 22 5.55 3.76 14.88
C GLU A 22 6.31 5.08 14.67
N LEU A 23 7.39 5.12 13.88
CA LEU A 23 8.09 6.36 13.54
C LEU A 23 7.31 7.25 12.56
N ARG A 24 6.45 6.63 11.73
CA ARG A 24 5.73 7.28 10.62
C ARG A 24 4.97 8.56 10.99
N PRO A 25 4.28 8.66 12.14
CA PRO A 25 3.53 9.87 12.51
C PRO A 25 4.43 11.10 12.71
N LYS A 26 5.71 10.92 13.08
CA LYS A 26 6.69 12.01 13.16
C LYS A 26 6.89 12.71 11.81
N TYR A 27 6.64 11.98 10.72
CA TYR A 27 6.73 12.44 9.35
C TYR A 27 5.35 12.59 8.70
N THR A 28 4.31 12.81 9.50
CA THR A 28 2.92 12.99 9.03
C THR A 28 2.36 11.81 8.20
N SER A 29 2.88 10.61 8.43
CA SER A 29 2.43 9.36 7.80
C SER A 29 1.56 8.58 8.80
N TYR A 30 0.28 8.43 8.46
CA TYR A 30 -0.77 7.91 9.36
C TYR A 30 -1.42 6.60 8.87
N GLN A 31 -0.77 5.91 7.93
CA GLN A 31 -1.22 4.60 7.45
C GLN A 31 -1.31 3.59 8.61
N ALA A 32 -2.23 2.64 8.50
CA ALA A 32 -2.36 1.53 9.43
C ALA A 32 -1.04 0.73 9.51
N PRO A 33 -0.61 0.30 10.71
CA PRO A 33 0.45 -0.68 10.82
C PRO A 33 0.07 -2.01 10.17
N THR A 34 1.06 -2.71 9.61
CA THR A 34 0.88 -4.00 8.93
C THR A 34 1.45 -5.18 9.72
N VAL A 35 2.09 -4.91 10.86
CA VAL A 35 2.70 -5.91 11.73
C VAL A 35 2.04 -5.93 13.09
N LYS A 36 2.06 -7.10 13.75
CA LYS A 36 1.53 -7.26 15.11
C LYS A 36 2.43 -6.51 16.11
N GLY A 37 1.83 -5.94 17.14
CA GLY A 37 2.55 -5.24 18.22
C GLY A 37 2.80 -3.74 17.98
N ALA A 38 2.66 -3.25 16.75
CA ALA A 38 2.76 -1.83 16.45
C ALA A 38 1.49 -1.07 16.87
N LYS A 39 1.67 0.08 17.51
CA LYS A 39 0.58 0.99 17.89
C LYS A 39 0.19 1.89 16.73
N ALA A 40 -1.07 1.81 16.31
CA ALA A 40 -1.64 2.75 15.34
C ALA A 40 -1.69 4.16 15.93
N SER A 41 -1.27 5.15 15.14
CA SER A 41 -1.29 6.56 15.52
C SER A 41 -2.67 7.21 15.39
N ARG A 42 -3.51 6.63 14.54
CA ARG A 42 -4.88 7.06 14.22
C ARG A 42 -5.84 5.86 14.23
N PRO A 43 -6.02 5.16 15.37
CA PRO A 43 -6.86 3.95 15.44
C PRO A 43 -8.32 4.21 15.05
N GLU A 44 -8.79 5.46 15.18
CA GLU A 44 -10.12 5.89 14.73
C GLU A 44 -10.34 5.69 13.22
N LEU A 45 -9.28 5.79 12.40
CA LEU A 45 -9.37 5.61 10.95
C LEU A 45 -9.52 4.14 10.53
N LEU A 46 -9.32 3.20 11.45
CA LEU A 46 -9.38 1.75 11.17
C LEU A 46 -10.78 1.16 11.38
N GLN A 47 -11.70 1.93 11.97
CA GLN A 47 -13.07 1.49 12.25
C GLN A 47 -13.96 1.72 11.03
N VAL A 48 -13.74 0.92 9.98
CA VAL A 48 -14.44 1.04 8.71
C VAL A 48 -14.88 -0.33 8.19
N LYS A 49 -15.91 -0.35 7.33
CA LYS A 49 -16.36 -1.58 6.67
C LYS A 49 -15.40 -1.92 5.54
N LEU A 50 -14.59 -2.96 5.73
CA LEU A 50 -13.62 -3.42 4.75
C LEU A 50 -14.19 -4.54 3.86
N ILE A 51 -13.74 -4.57 2.62
CA ILE A 51 -13.86 -5.74 1.76
C ILE A 51 -12.66 -6.67 1.97
N ASN A 52 -12.82 -7.94 1.63
CA ASN A 52 -11.71 -8.89 1.54
C ASN A 52 -10.99 -8.66 0.20
N TYR A 53 -10.07 -7.68 0.16
CA TYR A 53 -9.33 -7.34 -1.05
C TYR A 53 -8.40 -8.48 -1.48
N ASP A 54 -8.56 -8.98 -2.70
CA ASP A 54 -7.72 -10.02 -3.28
C ASP A 54 -6.54 -9.38 -4.04
N PHE A 55 -5.40 -9.28 -3.35
CA PHE A 55 -4.19 -8.68 -3.91
C PHE A 55 -3.66 -9.41 -5.15
N GLN A 56 -3.77 -10.74 -5.18
CA GLN A 56 -3.26 -11.55 -6.29
C GLN A 56 -4.10 -11.33 -7.54
N LYS A 57 -5.42 -11.52 -7.43
CA LYS A 57 -6.34 -11.30 -8.55
C LYS A 57 -6.26 -9.88 -9.08
N CYS A 58 -6.23 -8.87 -8.21
CA CYS A 58 -6.10 -7.47 -8.64
C CYS A 58 -4.76 -7.17 -9.31
N GLY A 59 -3.67 -7.80 -8.87
CA GLY A 59 -2.37 -7.72 -9.55
C GLY A 59 -2.41 -8.34 -10.94
N ASP A 60 -2.93 -9.56 -11.05
CA ASP A 60 -2.99 -10.32 -12.31
C ASP A 60 -3.90 -9.67 -13.37
N THR A 61 -4.95 -8.97 -12.93
CA THR A 61 -5.94 -8.33 -13.80
C THR A 61 -5.69 -6.84 -14.04
N LYS A 62 -4.61 -6.28 -13.50
CA LYS A 62 -4.32 -4.83 -13.50
C LYS A 62 -4.41 -4.21 -14.90
N ASP A 63 -3.82 -4.85 -15.91
CA ASP A 63 -3.74 -4.29 -17.27
C ASP A 63 -5.11 -4.16 -17.93
N ALA A 64 -6.01 -5.12 -17.69
CA ALA A 64 -7.37 -5.07 -18.21
C ALA A 64 -8.17 -3.91 -17.59
N PHE A 65 -8.01 -3.68 -16.29
CA PHE A 65 -8.66 -2.56 -15.60
C PHE A 65 -8.12 -1.21 -16.07
N LEU A 66 -6.80 -1.07 -16.23
CA LEU A 66 -6.18 0.17 -16.72
C LEU A 66 -6.68 0.52 -18.13
N LYS A 67 -6.62 -0.44 -19.06
CA LYS A 67 -7.10 -0.24 -20.44
C LYS A 67 -8.56 0.22 -20.47
N ARG A 68 -9.40 -0.40 -19.65
CA ARG A 68 -10.82 -0.06 -19.59
C ARG A 68 -11.03 1.36 -19.04
N PHE A 69 -10.32 1.73 -17.98
CA PHE A 69 -10.38 3.07 -17.41
C PHE A 69 -9.93 4.15 -18.42
N GLU A 70 -8.85 3.89 -19.15
CA GLU A 70 -8.36 4.81 -20.18
C GLU A 70 -9.40 5.07 -21.29
N VAL A 71 -10.01 4.00 -21.81
CA VAL A 71 -11.02 4.08 -22.88
C VAL A 71 -12.33 4.71 -22.41
N GLU A 72 -12.84 4.28 -21.26
CA GLU A 72 -14.20 4.62 -20.82
C GLU A 72 -14.27 5.91 -20.00
N VAL A 73 -13.18 6.27 -19.30
CA VAL A 73 -13.18 7.36 -18.31
C VAL A 73 -12.18 8.43 -18.67
N ALA A 74 -10.88 8.12 -18.74
CA ALA A 74 -9.84 9.13 -18.84
C ALA A 74 -9.88 9.92 -20.17
N ASN A 75 -10.16 9.24 -21.29
CA ASN A 75 -10.16 9.87 -22.61
C ASN A 75 -11.52 10.45 -23.02
N ARG A 76 -12.51 10.45 -22.12
CA ARG A 76 -13.89 10.83 -22.45
C ARG A 76 -14.04 12.33 -22.79
N ASP A 77 -13.12 13.18 -22.32
CA ASP A 77 -13.13 14.63 -22.56
C ASP A 77 -12.28 15.08 -23.76
N VAL A 78 -11.53 14.18 -24.40
CA VAL A 78 -10.70 14.50 -25.60
C VAL A 78 -11.54 14.42 -26.89
N ALA A 79 -12.79 13.94 -26.80
CA ALA A 79 -13.69 13.71 -27.93
C ALA A 79 -14.83 14.75 -28.05
N LYS A 80 -14.76 15.87 -27.31
CA LYS A 80 -15.63 17.04 -27.48
C LYS A 80 -14.86 18.17 -28.13
#